data_AF-A0A7I8C433-F1
#
_entry.id   AF-A0A7I8C433-F1
#
_cell.length_a   1.000
_cell.length_b   1.000
_cell.length_c   1.000
_cell.angle_alpha   90.00
_cell.angle_beta   90.00
_cell.angle_gamma   90.00
#
_symmetry.space_group_name_H-M   'P 1'
#
loop_
_entity.id
_entity.type
_entity.pdbx_description
1 polymer ?
#
loop_
_entity_poly.entity_id
_entity_poly.type
_entity_poly.pdbx_seq_one_letter_code
_entity_poly.pdbx_strand_id
1 'polypeptide(L)'
;MSDVRTPPSAVPPSWVRVYKSVARVARKLPPELCVRVIGATYHEAMYEESFRQAPRGMQVWSDVLRRKPDDWLAVDDDYLHWPTWCRDRLVRTHEVPGISAPVVLAELRAKLAAMYEQE
;
A
#
# COMPACT_ATOMS: atom_id res chain seq x y z
N MET A 1 -20.04 -32.74 -10.29
CA MET A 1 -20.19 -31.33 -9.89
C MET A 1 -19.39 -31.14 -8.63
N SER A 2 -18.14 -30.71 -8.76
CA SER A 2 -17.26 -30.42 -7.62
C SER A 2 -17.31 -28.92 -7.38
N ASP A 3 -17.96 -28.53 -6.30
CA ASP A 3 -18.07 -27.16 -5.83
C ASP A 3 -16.73 -26.74 -5.21
N VAL A 4 -15.83 -26.19 -6.03
CA VAL A 4 -14.59 -25.57 -5.56
C VAL A 4 -14.96 -24.23 -4.97
N ARG A 5 -15.26 -24.24 -3.67
CA ARG A 5 -15.45 -23.03 -2.88
C ARG A 5 -14.09 -22.33 -2.78
N THR A 6 -13.82 -21.40 -3.68
CA THR A 6 -12.67 -20.49 -3.59
C THR A 6 -12.78 -19.77 -2.24
N PRO A 7 -11.79 -19.89 -1.32
CA PRO A 7 -11.81 -19.11 -0.10
C PRO A 7 -11.79 -17.62 -0.49
N PRO A 8 -12.57 -16.75 0.18
CA PRO A 8 -12.49 -15.32 -0.08
C PRO A 8 -11.04 -14.91 0.12
N SER A 9 -10.47 -14.26 -0.90
CA SER A 9 -9.15 -13.62 -0.83
C SER A 9 -9.14 -12.77 0.42
N ALA A 10 -8.49 -13.25 1.48
CA ALA A 10 -8.44 -12.53 2.73
C ALA A 10 -7.52 -11.33 2.51
N VAL A 11 -8.10 -10.19 2.13
CA VAL A 11 -7.39 -8.91 2.08
C VAL A 11 -6.85 -8.67 3.50
N PRO A 12 -5.53 -8.66 3.71
CA PRO A 12 -4.98 -8.37 5.03
C PRO A 12 -5.51 -7.00 5.46
N PRO A 13 -6.14 -6.88 6.64
CA PRO A 13 -6.61 -5.59 7.10
C PRO A 13 -5.39 -4.66 7.19
N SER A 14 -5.51 -3.44 6.68
CA SER A 14 -4.45 -2.45 6.87
C SER A 14 -4.09 -2.40 8.35
N TRP A 15 -2.81 -2.59 8.68
CA TRP A 15 -2.35 -2.80 10.06
C TRP A 15 -2.86 -1.71 11.01
N VAL A 16 -2.96 -0.47 10.52
CA VAL A 16 -3.52 0.68 11.25
C VAL A 16 -4.93 0.45 11.78
N ARG A 17 -5.76 -0.39 11.14
CA ARG A 17 -7.10 -0.76 11.62
C ARG A 17 -7.06 -1.69 12.83
N VAL A 18 -6.11 -2.63 12.86
CA VAL A 18 -5.91 -3.52 14.01
C VAL A 18 -5.40 -2.71 15.21
N TYR A 19 -4.48 -1.78 14.98
CA TYR A 19 -3.86 -1.00 16.04
C TYR A 19 -4.58 0.32 16.36
N LYS A 20 -5.58 0.70 15.55
CA LYS A 20 -6.37 1.94 15.59
C LYS A 20 -5.55 3.23 15.66
N SER A 21 -4.26 3.18 15.34
CA SER A 21 -3.34 4.31 15.47
C SER A 21 -2.10 4.10 14.62
N VAL A 22 -1.84 5.04 13.71
CA VAL A 22 -0.61 5.06 12.90
C VAL A 22 0.62 5.16 13.79
N ALA A 23 0.60 6.06 14.78
CA ALA A 23 1.69 6.22 15.73
C ALA A 23 1.99 4.92 16.49
N ARG A 24 0.95 4.15 16.88
CA ARG A 24 1.15 2.85 17.54
C ARG A 24 1.81 1.82 16.62
N VAL A 25 1.48 1.81 15.32
CA VAL A 25 2.11 0.92 14.34
C VAL A 25 3.54 1.37 14.04
N ALA A 26 3.76 2.65 13.81
CA ALA A 26 5.06 3.22 13.47
C ALA A 26 6.11 2.94 14.56
N ARG A 27 5.72 2.96 15.85
CA ARG A 27 6.61 2.60 16.98
C ARG A 27 7.12 1.15 16.97
N LYS A 28 6.55 0.28 16.13
CA LYS A 28 7.06 -1.09 15.93
C LYS A 28 8.15 -1.17 14.87
N LEU A 29 8.38 -0.10 14.12
CA LEU A 29 9.44 0.00 13.13
C LEU A 29 10.74 0.48 13.80
N PRO A 30 11.91 0.15 13.22
CA PRO A 30 13.16 0.80 13.58
C PRO A 30 13.04 2.33 13.57
N PRO A 31 13.75 3.06 14.44
CA PRO A 31 13.62 4.52 14.57
C PRO A 31 13.73 5.26 13.23
N GLU A 32 14.66 4.84 12.37
CA GLU A 32 14.92 5.40 11.04
C GLU A 32 13.73 5.30 10.08
N LEU A 33 12.91 4.26 10.24
CA LEU A 33 11.68 4.07 9.46
C LEU A 33 10.49 4.74 10.14
N CYS A 34 10.44 4.74 11.47
CA CYS A 34 9.37 5.38 12.22
C CYS A 34 9.26 6.88 11.89
N VAL A 35 10.39 7.59 11.77
CA VAL A 35 10.41 9.03 11.44
C VAL A 35 9.94 9.31 10.00
N ARG A 36 9.93 8.30 9.12
CA ARG A 36 9.46 8.42 7.73
C ARG A 36 7.96 8.13 7.59
N VAL A 37 7.29 7.64 8.64
CA VAL A 37 5.83 7.37 8.61
C VAL A 37 5.06 8.68 8.81
N ILE A 38 4.44 9.18 7.74
CA ILE A 38 3.67 10.44 7.75
C ILE A 38 2.16 10.25 7.94
N GLY A 39 1.66 9.02 8.06
CA GLY A 39 0.23 8.75 8.26
C GLY A 39 -0.26 7.42 7.69
N ALA A 40 -1.57 7.35 7.47
CA ALA A 40 -2.25 6.21 6.85
C ALA A 40 -3.31 6.68 5.86
N THR A 41 -3.80 5.72 5.06
CA THR A 41 -4.87 5.91 4.07
C THR A 41 -6.27 5.95 4.69
N TYR A 42 -6.43 5.46 5.93
CA TYR A 42 -7.68 5.53 6.71
C TYR A 42 -7.56 6.52 7.87
N HIS A 43 -8.65 7.25 8.15
CA HIS A 43 -8.84 8.05 9.36
C HIS A 43 -10.29 7.97 9.85
N GLU A 44 -10.52 8.30 11.12
CA GLU A 44 -11.80 8.09 11.81
C GLU A 44 -13.00 8.84 11.22
N ALA A 45 -12.77 9.98 10.55
CA ALA A 45 -13.83 10.71 9.87
C ALA A 45 -14.30 10.06 8.55
N MET A 46 -13.63 9.00 8.06
CA MET A 46 -14.08 8.25 6.88
C MET A 46 -15.17 7.25 7.27
N TYR A 47 -16.15 7.07 6.40
CA TYR A 47 -17.12 5.99 6.57
C TYR A 47 -16.43 4.63 6.37
N GLU A 48 -16.33 3.85 7.45
CA GLU A 48 -15.50 2.64 7.51
C GLU A 48 -15.91 1.63 6.43
N GLU A 49 -17.20 1.40 6.23
CA GLU A 49 -17.68 0.37 5.33
C GLU A 49 -17.34 0.67 3.86
N SER A 50 -17.50 1.92 3.43
CA SER A 50 -17.05 2.32 2.08
C SER A 50 -15.55 2.18 1.89
N PHE A 51 -14.75 2.53 2.91
CA PHE A 51 -13.30 2.33 2.83
C PHE A 51 -12.93 0.84 2.71
N ARG A 52 -13.63 -0.04 3.45
CA ARG A 52 -13.40 -1.49 3.41
C ARG A 52 -13.76 -2.13 2.08
N GLN A 53 -14.83 -1.66 1.45
CA GLN A 53 -15.31 -2.20 0.18
C GLN A 53 -14.51 -1.66 -1.02
N ALA A 54 -13.80 -0.55 -0.84
CA ALA A 54 -12.94 -0.01 -1.89
C ALA A 54 -11.74 -0.95 -2.15
N PRO A 55 -11.44 -1.26 -3.44
CA PRO A 55 -10.21 -1.95 -3.80
C PRO A 55 -8.97 -1.26 -3.22
N ARG A 56 -7.92 -2.02 -2.94
CA ARG A 56 -6.72 -1.50 -2.28
C ARG A 56 -6.10 -0.32 -3.04
N GLY A 57 -6.02 -0.42 -4.37
CA GLY A 57 -5.56 0.69 -5.22
C GLY A 57 -6.43 1.94 -5.14
N MET A 58 -7.75 1.79 -4.93
CA MET A 58 -8.66 2.92 -4.73
C MET A 58 -8.50 3.57 -3.35
N GLN A 59 -8.18 2.79 -2.30
CA GLN A 59 -7.86 3.35 -0.99
C GLN A 59 -6.60 4.23 -1.06
N VAL A 60 -5.55 3.75 -1.74
CA VAL A 60 -4.31 4.51 -1.97
C VAL A 60 -4.58 5.73 -2.84
N TRP A 61 -5.30 5.57 -3.95
CA TRP A 61 -5.63 6.69 -4.84
C TRP A 61 -6.42 7.79 -4.14
N SER A 62 -7.38 7.43 -3.29
CA SER A 62 -8.14 8.39 -2.49
C SER A 62 -7.24 9.16 -1.52
N ASP A 63 -6.22 8.51 -0.95
CA ASP A 63 -5.23 9.15 -0.10
C ASP A 63 -4.33 10.12 -0.89
N VAL A 64 -3.91 9.74 -2.10
CA VAL A 64 -3.14 10.59 -3.02
C VAL A 64 -3.93 11.84 -3.39
N LEU A 65 -5.20 11.72 -3.77
CA LEU A 65 -6.06 12.87 -4.08
C LEU A 65 -6.23 13.82 -2.88
N ARG A 66 -6.23 13.27 -1.66
CA ARG A 66 -6.38 14.03 -0.42
C ARG A 66 -5.09 14.73 0.00
N ARG A 67 -3.94 14.04 -0.09
CA ARG A 67 -2.64 14.55 0.36
C ARG A 67 -1.89 15.36 -0.70
N LYS A 68 -2.18 15.13 -1.98
CA LYS A 68 -1.55 15.78 -3.15
C LYS A 68 -0.02 15.80 -3.08
N PRO A 69 0.64 14.65 -2.92
CA PRO A 69 2.10 14.61 -2.95
C PRO A 69 2.62 15.00 -4.34
N ASP A 70 3.81 15.60 -4.40
CA ASP A 70 4.49 15.92 -5.67
C ASP A 70 4.81 14.64 -6.46
N ASP A 71 5.20 13.58 -5.74
CA ASP A 71 5.37 12.25 -6.32
C ASP A 71 5.10 11.11 -5.31
N TRP A 72 4.78 9.91 -5.79
CA TRP A 72 4.45 8.77 -4.93
C TRP A 72 4.65 7.39 -5.57
N LEU A 73 4.84 6.39 -4.71
CA LEU A 73 4.83 4.96 -5.03
C LEU A 73 4.03 4.18 -3.99
N ALA A 74 3.30 3.16 -4.43
CA ALA A 74 2.73 2.14 -3.57
C ALA A 74 3.61 0.89 -3.58
N VAL A 75 3.86 0.31 -2.40
CA VAL A 75 4.52 -1.00 -2.25
C VAL A 75 3.50 -1.93 -1.61
N ASP A 76 2.91 -2.83 -2.38
CA ASP A 76 1.75 -3.62 -1.95
C ASP A 76 1.75 -4.99 -2.67
N ASP A 77 1.27 -6.04 -2.02
CA ASP A 77 1.12 -7.38 -2.62
C ASP A 77 -0.25 -7.54 -3.29
N ASP A 78 -1.26 -6.80 -2.84
CA ASP A 78 -2.53 -6.69 -3.52
C ASP A 78 -2.33 -5.84 -4.78
N TYR A 79 -2.60 -6.42 -5.94
CA TYR A 79 -2.47 -5.77 -7.24
C TYR A 79 -3.78 -5.82 -8.02
N LEU A 80 -4.78 -6.52 -7.46
CA LEU A 80 -6.03 -6.78 -8.15
C LEU A 80 -6.89 -5.52 -8.12
N HIS A 81 -7.56 -5.23 -9.23
CA HIS A 81 -8.40 -4.04 -9.38
C HIS A 81 -7.68 -2.70 -9.14
N TRP A 82 -6.35 -2.66 -9.30
CA TRP A 82 -5.62 -1.40 -9.29
C TRP A 82 -6.07 -0.52 -10.46
N PRO A 83 -6.39 0.77 -10.22
CA PRO A 83 -6.82 1.66 -11.28
C PRO A 83 -5.75 1.78 -12.36
N THR A 84 -6.17 1.75 -13.62
CA THR A 84 -5.25 1.74 -14.76
C THR A 84 -4.40 3.00 -14.84
N TRP A 85 -4.94 4.14 -14.41
CA TRP A 85 -4.28 5.46 -14.42
C TRP A 85 -3.19 5.64 -13.35
N CYS A 86 -3.04 4.70 -12.41
CA CYS A 86 -1.98 4.75 -11.39
C CYS A 86 -1.32 3.40 -11.17
N ARG A 87 -1.44 2.48 -12.13
CA ARG A 87 -0.86 1.14 -12.04
C ARG A 87 0.66 1.16 -12.10
N ASP A 88 1.22 2.08 -12.87
CA ASP A 88 2.65 2.36 -12.95
C ASP A 88 3.26 2.81 -11.60
N ARG A 89 2.45 3.39 -10.71
CA ARG A 89 2.85 3.77 -9.35
C ARG A 89 2.91 2.61 -8.36
N LEU A 90 2.44 1.41 -8.72
CA LEU A 90 2.52 0.22 -7.88
C LEU A 90 3.84 -0.53 -8.11
N VAL A 91 4.56 -0.82 -7.04
CA VAL A 91 5.58 -1.87 -6.95
C VAL A 91 4.93 -3.07 -6.29
N ARG A 92 4.66 -4.10 -7.08
CA ARG A 92 4.02 -5.32 -6.57
C ARG A 92 5.04 -6.15 -5.80
N THR A 93 4.79 -6.40 -4.53
CA THR A 93 5.67 -7.26 -3.73
C THR A 93 5.44 -8.73 -4.04
N HIS A 94 6.47 -9.55 -3.81
CA HIS A 94 6.32 -11.00 -3.90
C HIS A 94 5.66 -11.53 -2.62
N GLU A 95 4.73 -12.47 -2.77
CA GLU A 95 4.00 -13.12 -1.65
C GLU A 95 4.87 -13.74 -0.53
N VAL A 96 6.14 -14.09 -0.76
CA VAL A 96 7.01 -14.73 0.23
C VAL A 96 8.20 -13.84 0.60
N PRO A 97 9.18 -13.59 -0.30
CA PRO A 97 10.30 -12.69 0.00
C PRO A 97 9.94 -11.20 0.02
N GLY A 98 8.71 -10.80 -0.31
CA GLY A 98 8.29 -9.40 -0.30
C GLY A 98 9.15 -8.53 -1.22
N ILE A 99 9.67 -7.43 -0.66
CA ILE A 99 10.60 -6.51 -1.34
C ILE A 99 12.00 -7.11 -1.55
N SER A 100 12.35 -8.21 -0.87
CA SER A 100 13.65 -8.86 -1.01
C SER A 100 13.76 -9.74 -2.25
N ALA A 101 12.67 -9.97 -2.98
CA ALA A 101 12.74 -10.60 -4.30
C ALA A 101 13.60 -9.74 -5.24
N PRO A 102 14.61 -10.30 -5.94
CA PRO A 102 15.52 -9.51 -6.77
C PRO A 102 14.82 -8.63 -7.81
N VAL A 103 13.77 -9.15 -8.45
CA VAL A 103 12.99 -8.40 -9.45
C VAL A 103 12.24 -7.23 -8.82
N VAL A 104 11.61 -7.44 -7.66
CA VAL A 104 10.87 -6.40 -6.94
C VAL A 104 11.81 -5.32 -6.43
N LEU A 105 12.96 -5.72 -5.86
CA LEU A 105 13.96 -4.77 -5.38
C LEU A 105 14.55 -3.94 -6.52
N ALA A 106 14.80 -4.55 -7.67
CA ALA A 106 15.28 -3.85 -8.86
C ALA A 106 14.24 -2.82 -9.36
N GLU A 107 12.96 -3.20 -9.45
CA GLU A 107 11.88 -2.28 -9.82
C GLU A 107 11.75 -1.12 -8.83
N LEU A 108 11.75 -1.41 -7.53
CA LEU A 108 11.66 -0.39 -6.49
C LEU A 108 12.81 0.61 -6.59
N ARG A 109 14.04 0.12 -6.75
CA ARG A 109 15.23 0.98 -6.92
C ARG A 109 15.14 1.84 -8.17
N ALA A 110 14.73 1.26 -9.30
CA ALA A 110 14.60 1.99 -10.56
C ALA A 110 13.56 3.12 -10.46
N LYS A 111 12.40 2.86 -9.84
CA LYS A 111 11.37 3.87 -9.63
C LYS A 111 11.82 4.95 -8.66
N LEU A 112 12.43 4.58 -7.53
CA LEU A 112 12.97 5.57 -6.59
C LEU A 112 14.08 6.42 -7.21
N ALA A 113 14.98 5.84 -8.00
CA ALA A 113 15.99 6.58 -8.75
C ALA A 113 15.34 7.59 -9.69
N ALA A 114 14.33 7.18 -10.48
CA ALA A 114 13.61 8.10 -11.36
C ALA A 114 12.89 9.25 -10.61
N MET A 115 12.50 9.05 -9.35
CA MET A 115 11.88 10.10 -8.51
C MET A 115 12.90 11.12 -7.97
N TYR A 116 14.16 10.71 -7.75
CA TYR A 116 15.16 11.52 -7.03
C TYR A 116 16.40 11.89 -7.86
N GLU A 117 16.65 11.26 -9.02
CA GLU A 117 17.75 11.60 -9.94
C GLU A 117 17.41 12.75 -10.91
N GLN A 118 16.34 13.50 -10.63
CA GLN A 118 16.03 14.74 -11.34
C GLN A 118 16.68 15.94 -10.63
N GLU A 119 18.01 15.95 -10.52
CA GLU A 119 18.83 17.14 -10.18
C GLU A 119 19.99 17.30 -11.16
#